data_AF-A0A0S2TGJ4-F1
#
_entry.id   AF-A0A0S2TGJ4-F1
#
_cell.length_a   1.000
_cell.length_b   1.000
_cell.length_c   1.000
_cell.angle_alpha   90.00
_cell.angle_beta   90.00
_cell.angle_gamma   90.00
#
_symmetry.space_group_name_H-M   'P 1'
#
loop_
_entity.id
_entity.type
_entity.pdbx_description
1 polymer ?
#
loop_
_entity_poly.entity_id
_entity_poly.type
_entity_poly.pdbx_seq_one_letter_code
_entity_poly.pdbx_strand_id
1 'polypeptide(L)'
;MTEQRSHLPPASAEMENNVREVFPIGTDPEEFAAKDGVGWLEFTFHEYRFSDPELDSWMHTVGKIITDPKALEEVQRKHLSEEEFRAVRKYMEDDDLEEDTDF
;
A
#
# COMPACT_ATOMS: atom_id res chain seq x y z
N MET A 1 -15.98 14.58 5.72
CA MET A 1 -15.21 14.07 6.86
C MET A 1 -13.74 14.20 6.49
N THR A 2 -13.06 15.28 6.88
CA THR A 2 -11.72 15.65 6.39
C THR A 2 -10.83 16.26 7.48
N GLU A 3 -11.09 15.94 8.75
CA GLU A 3 -10.37 16.55 9.90
C GLU A 3 -9.23 15.68 10.46
N GLN A 4 -9.03 14.45 9.97
CA GLN A 4 -8.00 13.55 10.51
C GLN A 4 -6.59 13.73 9.93
N ARG A 5 -6.43 14.40 8.77
CA ARG A 5 -5.11 14.54 8.10
C ARG A 5 -4.27 15.71 8.61
N SER A 6 -4.86 16.60 9.43
CA SER A 6 -4.17 17.80 9.94
C SER A 6 -3.17 17.53 11.06
N HIS A 7 -3.20 16.32 11.64
CA HIS A 7 -2.31 15.91 12.74
C HIS A 7 -1.05 15.18 12.28
N LEU A 8 -0.95 14.84 10.99
CA LEU A 8 0.19 14.11 10.46
C LEU A 8 1.38 15.06 10.20
N PRO A 9 2.62 14.60 10.45
CA PRO A 9 3.80 15.37 10.09
C PRO A 9 3.84 15.62 8.56
N PRO A 10 4.19 16.83 8.11
CA PRO A 10 4.39 17.07 6.69
C PRO A 10 5.58 16.25 6.19
N ALA A 11 5.43 15.62 5.03
CA ALA A 11 6.51 14.96 4.33
C ALA A 11 7.59 16.00 3.96
N SER A 12 8.87 15.58 4.04
CA SER A 12 9.97 16.42 3.57
C SER A 12 10.01 16.45 2.04
N ALA A 13 10.58 17.50 1.45
CA ALA A 13 10.73 17.60 -0.01
C ALA A 13 11.53 16.42 -0.62
N GLU A 14 12.47 15.86 0.13
CA GLU A 14 13.20 14.65 -0.27
C GLU A 14 12.28 13.43 -0.33
N MET A 15 11.40 13.27 0.67
CA MET A 15 10.40 12.21 0.69
C MET A 15 9.41 12.36 -0.46
N GLU A 16 8.92 13.59 -0.74
CA GLU A 16 8.03 13.85 -1.87
C GLU A 16 8.66 13.49 -3.22
N ASN A 17 9.95 13.77 -3.41
CA ASN A 17 10.66 13.35 -4.62
C ASN A 17 10.85 11.83 -4.66
N ASN A 18 11.25 11.22 -3.55
CA ASN A 18 11.48 9.78 -3.48
C ASN A 18 10.20 8.99 -3.82
N VAL A 19 9.06 9.36 -3.22
CA VAL A 19 7.80 8.67 -3.53
C VAL A 19 7.34 8.88 -4.97
N ARG A 20 7.68 10.02 -5.60
CA ARG A 20 7.38 10.26 -7.02
C ARG A 20 8.26 9.45 -7.96
N GLU A 21 9.48 9.12 -7.54
CA GLU A 21 10.37 8.25 -8.31
C GLU A 21 10.03 6.77 -8.13
N VAL A 22 9.56 6.39 -6.93
CA VAL A 22 9.26 4.99 -6.57
C VAL A 22 7.86 4.57 -6.99
N PHE A 23 6.85 5.42 -6.76
CA PHE A 23 5.45 5.04 -6.97
C PHE A 23 4.89 5.57 -8.29
N PRO A 24 4.11 4.76 -9.02
CA PRO A 24 3.48 5.20 -10.26
C PRO A 24 2.21 6.02 -9.94
N ILE A 25 2.37 7.27 -9.51
CA ILE A 25 1.28 8.17 -9.09
C ILE A 25 0.20 8.39 -10.19
N GLY A 26 0.55 8.13 -11.45
CA GLY A 26 -0.39 8.17 -12.58
C GLY A 26 -1.25 6.90 -12.77
N THR A 27 -1.05 5.87 -11.96
CA THR A 27 -1.81 4.62 -11.98
C THR A 27 -2.84 4.60 -10.87
N ASP A 28 -3.92 3.85 -11.08
CA ASP A 28 -4.94 3.65 -10.07
C ASP A 28 -4.34 3.04 -8.77
N PRO A 29 -4.59 3.66 -7.60
CA PRO A 29 -4.03 3.20 -6.33
C PRO A 29 -4.57 1.83 -5.90
N GLU A 30 -5.82 1.49 -6.23
CA GLU A 30 -6.37 0.14 -5.94
C GLU A 30 -5.65 -0.90 -6.79
N GLU A 31 -5.36 -0.59 -8.06
CA GLU A 31 -4.62 -1.49 -8.95
C GLU A 31 -3.18 -1.73 -8.46
N PHE A 32 -2.49 -0.67 -8.02
CA PHE A 32 -1.15 -0.80 -7.44
C PHE A 32 -1.18 -1.65 -6.16
N ALA A 33 -2.11 -1.35 -5.25
CA ALA A 33 -2.26 -2.12 -4.01
C ALA A 33 -2.61 -3.58 -4.28
N ALA A 34 -3.43 -3.87 -5.30
CA ALA A 34 -3.75 -5.24 -5.69
C ALA A 34 -2.53 -6.03 -6.17
N LYS A 35 -1.70 -5.45 -7.03
CA LYS A 35 -0.57 -6.15 -7.66
C LYS A 35 0.68 -6.20 -6.79
N ASP A 36 1.03 -5.06 -6.19
CA ASP A 36 2.31 -4.88 -5.49
C ASP A 36 2.13 -4.74 -3.97
N GLY A 37 0.91 -4.53 -3.48
CA GLY A 37 0.66 -4.18 -2.08
C GLY A 37 1.19 -5.19 -1.05
N VAL A 38 1.27 -6.47 -1.39
CA VAL A 38 1.85 -7.50 -0.50
C VAL A 38 3.34 -7.30 -0.23
N GLY A 39 4.09 -6.72 -1.18
CA GLY A 39 5.49 -6.35 -0.94
C GLY A 39 5.66 -5.10 -0.07
N TRP A 40 4.56 -4.43 0.29
CA TRP A 40 4.55 -3.16 1.02
C TRP A 40 3.69 -3.25 2.30
N LEU A 41 3.65 -4.39 2.98
CA LEU A 41 2.90 -4.52 4.24
C LEU A 41 3.42 -3.58 5.35
N GLU A 42 4.69 -3.17 5.30
CA GLU A 42 5.31 -2.18 6.20
C GLU A 42 5.16 -0.71 5.73
N PHE A 43 4.15 -0.41 4.90
CA PHE A 43 4.00 0.92 4.31
C PHE A 43 3.61 2.00 5.34
N THR A 44 4.55 2.88 5.66
CA THR A 44 4.36 3.99 6.63
C THR A 44 4.13 5.36 5.97
N PHE A 45 4.23 5.47 4.65
CA PHE A 45 4.09 6.76 3.97
C PHE A 45 2.71 7.40 4.13
N HIS A 46 1.67 6.59 4.39
CA HIS A 46 0.32 7.06 4.69
C HIS A 46 0.20 7.80 6.03
N GLU A 47 1.23 7.80 6.85
CA GLU A 47 1.32 8.54 8.12
C GLU A 47 1.89 9.96 7.93
N TYR A 48 2.23 10.34 6.70
CA TYR A 48 2.74 11.67 6.36
C TYR A 48 1.75 12.42 5.48
N ARG A 49 1.77 13.75 5.60
CA ARG A 49 0.99 14.64 4.74
C ARG A 49 1.87 15.18 3.62
N PHE A 50 1.47 14.96 2.38
CA PHE A 50 2.20 15.45 1.21
C PHE A 50 1.71 16.85 0.81
N SER A 51 2.59 17.65 0.18
CA SER A 51 2.24 19.00 -0.29
C SER A 51 1.34 18.91 -1.52
N ASP A 52 1.58 17.90 -2.35
CA ASP A 52 0.79 17.61 -3.54
C ASP A 52 -0.50 16.85 -3.16
N PRO A 53 -1.69 17.39 -3.50
CA PRO A 53 -2.96 16.79 -3.07
C PRO A 53 -3.28 15.47 -3.77
N GLU A 54 -2.76 15.26 -5.00
CA GLU A 54 -2.93 14.00 -5.72
C GLU A 54 -2.07 12.92 -5.08
N LEU A 55 -0.81 13.26 -4.78
CA LEU A 55 0.12 12.40 -4.04
C LEU A 55 -0.40 12.05 -2.64
N ASP A 56 -0.84 13.04 -1.88
CA ASP A 56 -1.43 12.86 -0.54
C ASP A 56 -2.60 11.87 -0.59
N SER A 57 -3.53 12.10 -1.51
CA SER A 57 -4.69 11.22 -1.66
C SER A 57 -4.31 9.82 -2.10
N TRP A 58 -3.29 9.67 -2.96
CA TRP A 58 -2.81 8.39 -3.44
C TRP A 58 -2.16 7.59 -2.32
N MET A 59 -1.21 8.19 -1.60
CA MET A 59 -0.49 7.55 -0.48
C MET A 59 -1.43 7.10 0.64
N HIS A 60 -2.43 7.92 0.98
CA HIS A 60 -3.43 7.55 1.96
C HIS A 60 -4.37 6.45 1.48
N THR A 61 -4.75 6.45 0.20
CA THR A 61 -5.62 5.41 -0.37
C THR A 61 -4.91 4.07 -0.38
N VAL A 62 -3.68 4.04 -0.91
CA VAL A 62 -2.86 2.83 -0.93
C VAL A 62 -2.65 2.35 0.50
N GLY A 63 -2.12 3.18 1.39
CA GLY A 63 -1.89 2.82 2.79
C GLY A 63 -3.12 2.22 3.48
N LYS A 64 -4.31 2.81 3.28
CA LYS A 64 -5.55 2.26 3.84
C LYS A 64 -5.91 0.87 3.31
N ILE A 65 -5.59 0.58 2.04
CA ILE A 65 -5.87 -0.71 1.42
C ILE A 65 -4.88 -1.76 1.92
N ILE A 66 -3.57 -1.48 1.89
CA ILE A 66 -2.54 -2.46 2.31
C ILE A 66 -2.50 -2.70 3.81
N THR A 67 -2.86 -1.71 4.64
CA THR A 67 -2.94 -1.89 6.10
C THR A 67 -4.21 -2.61 6.56
N ASP A 68 -5.24 -2.70 5.71
CA ASP A 68 -6.47 -3.43 6.00
C ASP A 68 -6.52 -4.72 5.15
N PRO A 69 -6.30 -5.91 5.74
CA PRO A 69 -6.19 -7.14 4.98
C PRO A 69 -7.48 -7.51 4.22
N LYS A 70 -8.65 -7.03 4.67
CA LYS A 70 -9.91 -7.25 3.95
C LYS A 70 -10.00 -6.35 2.72
N ALA A 71 -9.67 -5.07 2.87
CA ALA A 71 -9.63 -4.13 1.76
C ALA A 71 -8.62 -4.59 0.70
N LEU A 72 -7.45 -5.07 1.13
CA LEU A 72 -6.43 -5.64 0.24
C LEU A 72 -6.98 -6.86 -0.53
N GLU A 73 -7.62 -7.81 0.15
CA GLU A 73 -8.23 -8.98 -0.49
C GLU A 73 -9.32 -8.58 -1.51
N GLU A 74 -10.15 -7.59 -1.17
CA GLU A 74 -11.21 -7.10 -2.04
C GLU A 74 -10.66 -6.47 -3.33
N VAL A 75 -9.64 -5.61 -3.23
CA VAL A 75 -9.02 -5.00 -4.42
C VAL A 75 -8.26 -6.03 -5.24
N GLN A 76 -7.58 -6.97 -4.59
CA GLN A 76 -6.87 -8.06 -5.25
C GLN A 76 -7.84 -8.90 -6.07
N ARG A 77 -8.96 -9.29 -5.48
CA ARG A 77 -9.98 -10.08 -6.19
C ARG A 77 -10.66 -9.34 -7.35
N LYS A 78 -10.67 -8.01 -7.30
CA LYS A 78 -11.26 -7.14 -8.33
C LYS A 78 -10.31 -6.89 -9.50
N HIS A 79 -9.00 -6.78 -9.24
CA HIS A 79 -7.99 -6.41 -10.24
C HIS A 79 -7.11 -7.58 -10.70
N LEU A 80 -6.91 -8.60 -9.88
CA LEU A 80 -6.12 -9.79 -10.21
C LEU A 80 -6.99 -10.89 -10.81
N SER A 81 -6.40 -11.65 -11.72
CA SER A 81 -6.96 -12.91 -12.18
C SER A 81 -6.91 -13.97 -11.08
N GLU A 82 -7.72 -15.03 -11.18
CA GLU A 82 -7.76 -16.09 -10.15
C GLU A 82 -6.39 -16.76 -9.94
N GLU A 83 -5.57 -16.86 -10.99
CA GLU A 83 -4.19 -17.37 -10.91
C GLU A 83 -3.24 -16.42 -10.17
N GLU A 84 -3.33 -15.12 -10.45
CA GLU A 84 -2.52 -14.09 -9.79
C GLU A 84 -2.92 -13.95 -8.32
N PHE A 85 -4.22 -13.97 -8.02
CA PHE A 85 -4.73 -13.96 -6.66
C PHE A 85 -4.22 -15.13 -5.83
N ARG A 86 -4.19 -16.35 -6.41
CA ARG A 86 -3.61 -17.52 -5.74
C ARG A 86 -2.11 -17.40 -5.53
N ALA A 87 -1.37 -16.84 -6.49
CA ALA A 87 0.06 -16.63 -6.35
C ALA A 87 0.37 -15.65 -5.22
N VAL A 88 -0.37 -14.55 -5.13
CA VAL A 88 -0.25 -13.54 -4.07
C VAL A 88 -0.63 -14.11 -2.71
N ARG A 89 -1.74 -14.86 -2.61
CA ARG A 89 -2.13 -15.55 -1.36
C ARG A 89 -1.08 -16.55 -0.90
N LYS A 90 -0.52 -17.32 -1.83
CA LYS A 90 0.57 -18.24 -1.52
C LYS A 90 1.80 -17.51 -0.98
N TYR A 91 2.16 -16.35 -1.57
CA TYR A 91 3.27 -15.55 -1.08
C TYR A 91 3.05 -15.07 0.36
N MET A 92 1.84 -14.60 0.69
CA MET A 92 1.49 -14.22 2.06
C MET A 92 1.50 -15.40 3.04
N GLU A 93 1.08 -16.58 2.60
CA GLU A 93 1.10 -17.80 3.43
C GLU A 93 2.52 -18.36 3.62
N ASP A 94 3.41 -18.23 2.63
CA ASP A 94 4.84 -18.64 2.75
C ASP A 94 5.63 -17.68 3.66
N ASP A 95 5.35 -16.37 3.60
CA ASP A 95 6.00 -15.33 4.43
C ASP A 95 5.63 -15.48 5.93
N ASP A 96 4.38 -15.87 6.23
CA ASP A 96 3.90 -16.18 7.59
C ASP A 96 4.46 -17.51 8.13
N LEU A 97 4.99 -18.39 7.26
CA LEU A 97 5.54 -19.70 7.62
C LEU A 97 7.05 -19.69 7.96
N GLU A 98 7.76 -18.56 7.79
CA GLU A 98 9.18 -18.46 8.15
C GLU A 98 9.44 -18.18 9.65
N GLU A 99 8.41 -18.11 10.51
CA GLU A 99 8.57 -17.91 11.97
C GLU A 99 8.55 -19.20 12.84
N ASP A 100 8.49 -20.41 12.25
CA ASP A 100 8.40 -21.65 13.04
C ASP A 100 9.37 -22.77 12.60
N THR A 101 10.63 -22.42 12.36
CA THR A 101 11.73 -23.42 12.42
C THR A 101 12.96 -22.90 13.16
N ASP A 102 12.85 -22.74 14.48
CA ASP A 102 14.01 -22.79 15.39
C ASP A 102 13.83 -23.99 16.37
N PHE A 103 14.52 -25.08 16.01
CA PHE A 103 15.02 -26.23 16.81
C PHE A 103 14.12 -27.03 17.76
#